data_AF-A0A132GPI5-F1
#
_entry.id   AF-A0A132GPI5-F1
#
_cell.length_a   1.000
_cell.length_b   1.000
_cell.length_c   1.000
_cell.angle_alpha   90.00
_cell.angle_beta   90.00
_cell.angle_gamma   90.00
#
_symmetry.space_group_name_H-M   'P 1'
#
loop_
_entity.id
_entity.type
_entity.pdbx_description
1 polymer ?
#
loop_
_entity_poly.entity_id
_entity_poly.type
_entity_poly.pdbx_seq_one_letter_code
_entity_poly.pdbx_strand_id
1 'polypeptide(L)'
;MDCGSCSREIVETVEKHSELFYIRANRCGSLYDSLLALRGWQREEINGIGYELNSIIVEKWEGKAYRLVIQRERRLDGEQDLWEGEYTYRCILTNDYTSTNREIVEFYNLRGGKERIFDDMNNGFGWARLPKSFMAENTVFLLLTAIIRNFYKFLMGRLDTKAFGLKKTSRIKAFVFKFISVPAKWIRTARHYELNIYTHNHSYQKPFALADG
;
A
#
# COMPACT_ATOMS: atom_id res chain seq x y z
N MET A 1 -2.28 5.74 9.28
CA MET A 1 -2.39 7.04 8.60
C MET A 1 -1.13 7.86 8.81
N ASP A 2 -0.89 8.89 7.99
CA ASP A 2 0.40 9.59 7.95
C ASP A 2 0.55 10.63 9.05
N CYS A 3 1.80 11.08 9.23
CA CYS A 3 2.13 12.49 9.17
C CYS A 3 1.05 13.45 9.69
N GLY A 4 0.36 14.02 8.69
CA GLY A 4 -0.66 15.04 8.83
C GLY A 4 -1.99 14.55 9.41
N SER A 5 -2.16 13.25 9.66
CA SER A 5 -3.34 12.68 10.32
C SER A 5 -3.19 12.63 11.84
N CYS A 6 -2.08 13.11 12.41
CA CYS A 6 -1.86 13.14 13.86
C CYS A 6 -2.44 14.41 14.53
N SER A 7 -3.59 14.89 14.05
CA SER A 7 -4.38 15.94 14.72
C SER A 7 -5.35 15.30 15.72
N ARG A 8 -5.71 16.05 16.77
CA ARG A 8 -6.59 15.57 17.83
C ARG A 8 -7.93 15.07 17.26
N GLU A 9 -8.57 15.90 16.45
CA GLU A 9 -9.88 15.61 15.85
C GLU A 9 -9.87 14.31 15.02
N ILE A 10 -8.81 14.07 14.25
CA ILE A 10 -8.69 12.87 13.42
C ILE A 10 -8.50 11.63 14.31
N VAL A 11 -7.65 11.71 15.33
CA VAL A 11 -7.43 10.58 16.24
C VAL A 11 -8.70 10.26 17.02
N GLU A 12 -9.39 11.26 17.54
CA GLU A 12 -10.65 11.07 18.28
C GLU A 12 -11.77 10.51 17.38
N THR A 13 -11.84 10.95 16.12
CA THR A 13 -12.80 10.42 15.16
C THR A 13 -12.49 8.96 14.82
N VAL A 14 -11.23 8.64 14.58
CA VAL A 14 -10.82 7.27 14.22
C VAL A 14 -11.00 6.32 15.40
N GLU A 15 -10.67 6.75 16.62
CA GLU A 15 -10.91 6.02 17.86
C GLU A 15 -12.39 5.70 18.04
N LYS A 16 -13.29 6.65 17.72
CA LYS A 16 -14.74 6.44 17.82
C LYS A 16 -15.30 5.43 16.81
N HIS A 17 -14.66 5.29 15.65
CA HIS A 17 -15.18 4.54 14.51
C HIS A 17 -14.35 3.30 14.12
N SER A 18 -13.25 3.03 14.83
CA SER A 18 -12.35 1.92 14.54
C SER A 18 -11.96 1.21 15.84
N GLU A 19 -11.89 -0.12 15.82
CA GLU A 19 -11.42 -0.90 16.96
C GLU A 19 -9.93 -0.66 17.25
N LEU A 20 -9.11 -0.66 16.20
CA LEU A 20 -7.67 -0.42 16.28
C LEU A 20 -7.25 0.64 15.27
N PHE A 21 -6.32 1.51 15.67
CA PHE A 21 -5.73 2.51 14.78
C PHE A 21 -4.20 2.54 14.87
N TYR A 22 -3.59 2.93 13.75
CA TYR A 22 -2.14 3.09 13.64
C TYR A 22 -1.86 4.38 12.86
N ILE A 23 -1.33 5.39 13.53
CA ILE A 23 -1.12 6.73 12.96
C ILE A 23 0.33 7.14 13.22
N ARG A 24 1.05 7.56 12.18
CA ARG A 24 2.41 8.08 12.36
C ARG A 24 2.34 9.40 13.12
N ALA A 25 3.05 9.45 14.24
CA ALA A 25 3.14 10.64 15.06
C ALA A 25 4.24 11.56 14.52
N ASN A 26 3.92 12.85 14.41
CA ASN A 26 4.88 13.86 14.01
C ASN A 26 5.89 14.07 15.14
N ARG A 27 7.07 14.62 14.80
CA ARG A 27 8.10 15.00 15.77
C ARG A 27 7.55 16.17 16.61
N CYS A 28 6.79 15.88 17.67
CA CYS A 28 6.41 16.89 18.65
C CYS A 28 7.61 17.12 19.57
N GLY A 29 8.05 18.37 19.72
CA GLY A 29 9.16 18.74 20.60
C GLY A 29 8.98 18.24 22.05
N SER A 30 7.74 18.19 22.55
CA SER A 30 7.41 17.65 23.87
C SER A 30 7.70 16.15 24.04
N LEU A 31 7.72 15.38 22.95
CA LEU A 31 8.08 13.96 22.98
C LEU A 31 9.60 13.77 22.88
N TYR A 32 10.36 14.76 22.41
CA TYR A 32 11.78 14.60 22.12
C TYR A 32 12.61 14.35 23.39
N ASP A 33 12.35 15.09 24.46
CA ASP A 33 13.05 14.91 25.74
C ASP A 33 12.72 13.55 26.37
N SER A 34 11.47 13.10 26.24
CA SER A 34 11.04 11.78 26.69
C SER A 34 11.68 10.67 25.83
N LEU A 35 11.87 10.91 24.53
CA LEU A 35 12.50 9.96 23.61
C LEU A 35 13.99 9.76 23.90
N LEU A 36 14.71 10.84 24.25
CA LEU A 36 16.14 10.79 24.60
C LEU A 36 16.38 10.07 25.93
N ALA A 37 15.46 10.18 26.88
CA ALA A 37 15.56 9.52 28.17
C ALA A 37 15.26 8.01 28.14
N LEU A 38 14.74 7.48 27.02
CA LEU A 38 14.33 6.08 26.92
C LEU A 38 15.49 5.09 26.92
N ARG A 39 15.35 4.07 27.77
CA ARG A 39 16.26 2.92 27.88
C ARG A 39 15.52 1.63 27.49
N GLY A 40 16.28 0.55 27.28
CA GLY A 40 15.70 -0.78 26.98
C GLY A 40 15.33 -1.01 25.52
N TRP A 41 16.10 -0.44 24.59
CA TRP A 41 15.89 -0.63 23.16
C TRP A 41 16.13 -2.08 22.74
N GLN A 42 15.18 -2.65 22.00
CA GLN A 42 15.29 -3.99 21.42
C GLN A 42 15.77 -3.87 19.98
N ARG A 43 16.84 -4.59 19.65
CA ARG A 43 17.37 -4.65 18.28
C ARG A 43 16.60 -5.70 17.51
N GLU A 44 15.98 -5.27 16.41
CA GLU A 44 15.21 -6.11 15.52
C GLU A 44 15.63 -5.84 14.08
N GLU A 45 15.74 -6.89 13.28
CA GLU A 45 15.99 -6.78 11.86
C GLU A 45 14.66 -6.85 11.10
N ILE A 46 14.31 -5.78 10.40
CA ILE A 46 13.07 -5.69 9.62
C ILE A 46 13.45 -5.36 8.18
N ASN A 47 13.08 -6.23 7.24
CA ASN A 47 13.38 -6.10 5.81
C ASN A 47 14.88 -5.96 5.48
N GLY A 48 15.76 -6.61 6.26
CA GLY A 48 17.22 -6.55 6.06
C GLY A 48 17.90 -5.30 6.61
N ILE A 49 17.17 -4.45 7.33
CA ILE A 49 17.70 -3.25 8.00
C ILE A 49 17.57 -3.44 9.52
N GLY A 50 18.66 -3.20 10.24
CA GLY A 50 18.69 -3.24 11.70
C GLY A 50 18.04 -2.00 12.30
N TYR A 51 16.97 -2.20 13.06
CA TYR A 51 16.26 -1.15 13.79
C TYR A 51 16.35 -1.38 15.29
N GLU A 52 16.27 -0.29 16.03
CA GLU A 52 16.06 -0.33 17.48
C GLU A 52 14.63 0.11 17.78
N LEU A 53 13.87 -0.77 18.41
CA LEU A 53 12.46 -0.58 18.73
C LEU A 53 12.28 -0.38 20.24
N ASN A 54 11.34 0.49 20.58
CA ASN A 54 10.85 0.66 21.94
C ASN A 54 9.39 1.12 21.91
N SER A 55 8.71 1.08 23.05
CA SER A 55 7.35 1.62 23.17
C SER A 55 7.13 2.27 24.51
N ILE A 56 6.39 3.37 24.50
CA ILE A 56 5.97 4.08 25.71
C ILE A 56 4.48 4.36 25.68
N ILE A 57 3.91 4.56 26.85
CA ILE A 57 2.56 5.13 26.98
C ILE A 57 2.73 6.64 27.10
N VAL A 58 2.04 7.39 26.23
CA VAL A 58 2.08 8.84 26.19
C VAL A 58 0.69 9.41 26.28
N GLU A 59 0.55 10.41 27.14
CA GLU A 59 -0.64 11.23 27.19
C GLU A 59 -0.41 12.46 26.30
N LYS A 60 -0.68 12.29 25.00
CA LYS A 60 -0.47 13.38 24.02
C LYS A 60 -1.56 14.47 24.15
N TRP A 61 -2.75 14.09 24.60
CA TRP A 61 -3.86 15.00 24.87
C TRP A 61 -4.44 14.65 26.23
N GLU A 62 -4.87 15.68 26.96
CA GLU A 62 -5.42 15.56 28.31
C GLU A 62 -6.51 14.49 28.40
N GLY A 63 -6.32 13.55 29.31
CA GLY A 63 -7.20 12.42 29.57
C GLY A 63 -7.07 11.25 28.60
N LYS A 64 -6.12 11.27 27.65
CA LYS A 64 -5.96 10.20 26.64
C LYS A 64 -4.54 9.68 26.53
N ALA A 65 -4.30 8.53 27.16
CA ALA A 65 -3.04 7.80 27.11
C ALA A 65 -3.03 6.79 25.95
N TYR A 66 -2.14 6.98 24.99
CA TYR A 66 -1.96 6.08 23.84
C TYR A 66 -0.60 5.41 23.89
N ARG A 67 -0.45 4.27 23.21
CA ARG A 67 0.85 3.65 23.01
C ARG A 67 1.56 4.32 21.85
N LEU A 68 2.81 4.72 22.08
CA LEU A 68 3.71 5.22 21.07
C LEU A 68 4.81 4.17 20.84
N VAL A 69 4.77 3.51 19.69
CA VAL A 69 5.83 2.62 19.23
C VAL A 69 6.87 3.44 18.49
N ILE A 70 8.12 3.32 18.88
CA ILE A 70 9.23 4.13 18.41
C ILE A 70 10.23 3.20 17.73
N GLN A 71 10.54 3.54 16.48
CA GLN A 71 11.59 2.92 15.70
C GLN A 71 12.70 3.95 15.51
N ARG A 72 13.94 3.58 15.81
CA ARG A 72 15.11 4.42 15.51
C ARG A 72 16.10 3.67 14.62
N GLU A 73 16.69 4.42 13.70
CA GLU A 73 17.68 3.96 12.72
C GLU A 73 18.92 4.83 12.84
N ARG A 74 20.10 4.23 12.91
CA ARG A 74 21.37 4.97 12.98
C ARG A 74 21.67 5.59 11.62
N ARG A 75 21.93 6.90 11.57
CA ARG A 75 22.34 7.57 10.32
C ARG A 75 23.79 7.16 10.00
N LEU A 76 24.05 6.73 8.77
CA LEU A 76 25.37 6.29 8.31
C LEU A 76 26.17 7.39 7.58
N ASP A 77 25.51 8.42 7.02
CA ASP A 77 26.16 9.46 6.20
C ASP A 77 25.66 10.89 6.52
N GLY A 78 26.63 11.80 6.75
CA GLY A 78 26.69 13.17 6.22
C GLY A 78 25.83 14.30 6.84
N GLU A 79 26.52 15.31 7.39
CA GLU A 79 26.06 16.56 8.05
C GLU A 79 25.29 16.38 9.36
N GLN A 80 26.05 16.49 10.47
CA GLN A 80 25.52 16.80 11.79
C GLN A 80 24.91 18.20 11.76
N ASP A 81 23.63 18.29 11.43
CA ASP A 81 22.84 19.43 11.87
C ASP A 81 22.80 19.34 13.41
N LEU A 82 23.36 20.32 14.13
CA LEU A 82 23.55 20.30 15.59
C LEU A 82 22.25 20.05 16.39
N TRP A 83 21.12 20.06 15.71
CA TRP A 83 19.76 19.91 16.24
C TRP A 83 19.11 18.57 15.89
N GLU A 84 19.67 17.79 14.95
CA GLU A 84 19.18 16.46 14.56
C GLU A 84 20.21 15.37 14.95
N GLY A 85 19.94 14.66 16.05
CA GLY A 85 20.88 13.68 16.62
C GLY A 85 21.23 12.49 15.72
N GLU A 86 22.04 11.56 16.25
CA GLU A 86 22.61 10.40 15.54
C GLU A 86 21.59 9.40 14.94
N TYR A 87 20.31 9.51 15.32
CA TYR A 87 19.27 8.56 14.97
C TYR A 87 18.08 9.24 14.29
N THR A 88 17.56 8.58 13.26
CA THR A 88 16.27 8.94 12.67
C THR A 88 15.16 8.23 13.44
N TYR A 89 14.32 9.00 14.13
CA TYR A 89 13.17 8.49 14.87
C TYR A 89 11.92 8.45 14.00
N ARG A 90 11.18 7.35 14.07
CA ARG A 90 9.87 7.15 13.47
C ARG A 90 8.93 6.65 14.55
N CYS A 91 7.87 7.41 14.82
CA CYS A 91 6.93 7.09 15.88
C CYS A 91 5.56 6.73 15.31
N ILE A 92 4.92 5.70 15.85
CA ILE A 92 3.58 5.23 15.50
C ILE A 92 2.73 5.29 16.77
N LEU A 93 1.68 6.10 16.73
CA LEU A 93 0.65 6.20 17.76
C LEU A 93 -0.44 5.15 17.50
N THR A 94 -0.80 4.39 18.52
CA THR A 94 -1.81 3.33 18.44
C THR A 94 -2.53 3.14 19.78
N ASN A 95 -3.76 2.61 19.71
CA ASN A 95 -4.49 2.07 20.84
C ASN A 95 -4.31 0.55 21.00
N ASP A 96 -3.40 -0.08 20.25
CA ASP A 96 -3.05 -1.49 20.40
C ASP A 96 -1.99 -1.69 21.49
N TYR A 97 -2.41 -2.22 22.64
CA TYR A 97 -1.54 -2.55 23.77
C TYR A 97 -1.13 -4.03 23.80
N THR A 98 -1.64 -4.85 22.88
CA THR A 98 -1.48 -6.30 22.89
C THR A 98 -0.38 -6.78 21.95
N SER A 99 -0.31 -6.22 20.74
CA SER A 99 0.66 -6.63 19.73
C SER A 99 2.09 -6.23 20.12
N THR A 100 3.06 -6.97 19.61
CA THR A 100 4.48 -6.64 19.81
C THR A 100 4.88 -5.40 19.02
N ASN A 101 5.95 -4.73 19.45
CA ASN A 101 6.49 -3.56 18.73
C ASN A 101 6.86 -3.90 17.28
N ARG A 102 7.36 -5.12 17.04
CA ARG A 102 7.72 -5.62 15.72
C ARG A 102 6.49 -5.78 14.82
N GLU A 103 5.45 -6.45 15.29
CA GLU A 103 4.21 -6.66 14.52
C GLU A 103 3.57 -5.33 14.12
N ILE A 104 3.55 -4.34 15.03
CA ILE A 104 3.01 -3.01 14.75
C ILE A 104 3.82 -2.31 13.65
N VAL A 105 5.15 -2.38 13.71
CA VAL A 105 6.04 -1.78 12.71
C VAL A 105 5.91 -2.48 11.37
N GLU A 106 5.88 -3.81 11.33
CA GLU A 106 5.69 -4.61 10.12
C GLU A 106 4.33 -4.33 9.47
N PHE A 107 3.26 -4.34 10.26
CA PHE A 107 1.91 -3.99 9.80
C PHE A 107 1.86 -2.57 9.22
N TYR A 108 2.48 -1.61 9.91
CA TYR A 108 2.53 -0.23 9.44
C TYR A 108 3.37 -0.11 8.16
N ASN A 109 4.45 -0.87 8.01
CA ASN A 109 5.29 -0.88 6.81
C ASN A 109 4.56 -1.42 5.57
N LEU A 110 3.60 -2.33 5.72
CA LEU A 110 2.73 -2.77 4.62
C LEU A 110 1.97 -1.59 3.97
N ARG A 111 1.78 -0.50 4.71
CA ARG A 111 1.21 0.74 4.20
C ARG A 111 2.06 1.40 3.11
N GLY A 112 3.38 1.24 3.12
CA GLY A 112 4.25 1.71 2.01
C GLY A 112 3.87 1.08 0.67
N GLY A 113 3.22 -0.10 0.67
CA GLY A 113 2.62 -0.68 -0.53
C GLY A 113 1.52 0.18 -1.16
N LYS A 114 0.86 1.06 -0.39
CA LYS A 114 -0.19 1.97 -0.91
C LYS A 114 0.36 3.02 -1.85
N GLU A 115 1.59 3.50 -1.67
CA GLU A 115 2.23 4.42 -2.61
C GLU A 115 2.42 3.78 -3.99
N ARG A 116 2.78 2.49 -4.03
CA ARG A 116 2.84 1.74 -5.30
C ARG A 116 1.47 1.62 -5.97
N ILE A 117 0.38 1.59 -5.20
CA ILE A 117 -0.97 1.61 -5.76
C ILE A 117 -1.21 2.94 -6.46
N PHE A 118 -0.88 4.07 -5.83
CA PHE A 118 -1.02 5.38 -6.45
C PHE A 118 -0.16 5.53 -7.70
N ASP A 119 1.10 5.05 -7.68
CA ASP A 119 1.94 5.01 -8.88
C ASP A 119 1.29 4.18 -10.01
N ASP A 120 0.72 3.03 -9.68
CA ASP A 120 0.00 2.17 -10.64
C ASP A 120 -1.25 2.85 -11.19
N MET A 121 -2.03 3.53 -10.35
CA MET A 121 -3.20 4.29 -10.78
C MET A 121 -2.81 5.47 -11.69
N ASN A 122 -1.76 6.20 -11.34
CA ASN A 122 -1.26 7.35 -12.10
C ASN A 122 -0.76 6.93 -13.48
N ASN A 123 0.15 5.96 -13.53
CA ASN A 123 0.84 5.58 -14.76
C ASN A 123 0.10 4.52 -15.58
N GLY A 124 -0.61 3.61 -14.92
CA GLY A 124 -1.35 2.52 -15.54
C GLY A 124 -2.78 2.89 -15.94
N PHE A 125 -3.47 3.66 -15.09
CA PHE A 125 -4.90 3.95 -15.24
C PHE A 125 -5.23 5.41 -15.55
N GLY A 126 -4.22 6.25 -15.77
CA GLY A 126 -4.41 7.60 -16.29
C GLY A 126 -4.82 8.64 -15.26
N TRP A 127 -4.68 8.37 -13.95
CA TRP A 127 -4.97 9.38 -12.93
C TRP A 127 -4.08 10.63 -13.04
N ALA A 128 -2.89 10.49 -13.64
CA ALA A 128 -1.99 11.62 -13.91
C ALA A 128 -2.49 12.54 -15.04
N ARG A 129 -3.41 12.09 -15.90
CA ARG A 129 -3.90 12.84 -17.06
C ARG A 129 -5.41 12.66 -17.20
N LEU A 130 -6.14 13.56 -16.55
CA LEU A 130 -7.59 13.53 -16.51
C LEU A 130 -8.19 13.83 -17.90
N PRO A 131 -9.17 13.04 -18.36
CA PRO A 131 -9.67 13.14 -19.74
C PRO A 131 -10.72 14.24 -19.95
N LYS A 132 -11.23 14.86 -18.88
CA LYS A 132 -12.33 15.83 -18.94
C LYS A 132 -11.97 17.15 -18.27
N SER A 133 -12.63 18.21 -18.71
CA SER A 133 -12.48 19.55 -18.13
C SER A 133 -13.24 19.71 -16.81
N PHE A 134 -14.32 18.93 -16.60
CA PHE A 134 -15.18 19.04 -15.44
C PHE A 134 -14.81 18.03 -14.34
N MET A 135 -14.80 18.50 -13.09
CA MET A 135 -14.41 17.68 -11.94
C MET A 135 -15.38 16.52 -11.66
N ALA A 136 -16.69 16.71 -11.89
CA ALA A 136 -17.68 15.64 -11.69
C ALA A 136 -17.43 14.45 -12.63
N GLU A 137 -17.15 14.73 -13.91
CA GLU A 137 -16.85 13.70 -14.91
C GLU A 137 -15.51 13.00 -14.60
N ASN A 138 -14.50 13.77 -14.17
CA ASN A 138 -13.23 13.22 -13.72
C ASN A 138 -13.39 12.35 -12.46
N THR A 139 -14.29 12.69 -11.55
CA THR A 139 -14.57 11.87 -10.36
C THR A 139 -15.11 10.50 -10.76
N VAL A 140 -16.06 10.46 -11.69
CA VAL A 140 -16.59 9.20 -12.24
C VAL A 140 -15.47 8.41 -12.93
N PHE A 141 -14.61 9.08 -13.72
CA PHE A 141 -13.45 8.44 -14.34
C PHE A 141 -12.49 7.82 -13.32
N LEU A 142 -12.15 8.53 -12.25
CA LEU A 142 -11.27 8.05 -11.19
C LEU A 142 -11.87 6.82 -10.48
N LEU A 143 -13.17 6.85 -10.19
CA LEU A 143 -13.89 5.71 -9.59
C LEU A 143 -13.93 4.49 -10.51
N LEU A 144 -14.29 4.67 -11.79
CA LEU A 144 -14.33 3.60 -12.77
C LEU A 144 -12.95 2.97 -12.95
N THR A 145 -11.90 3.77 -13.08
CA THR A 145 -10.54 3.27 -13.24
C THR A 145 -10.02 2.54 -12.00
N ALA A 146 -10.42 2.94 -10.78
CA ALA A 146 -10.13 2.20 -9.56
C ALA A 146 -10.79 0.81 -9.56
N ILE A 147 -12.04 0.72 -10.01
CA ILE A 147 -12.76 -0.56 -10.16
C ILE A 147 -12.08 -1.44 -11.20
N ILE A 148 -11.74 -0.90 -12.37
CA ILE A 148 -11.02 -1.62 -13.43
C ILE A 148 -9.68 -2.15 -12.91
N ARG A 149 -8.96 -1.37 -12.10
CA ARG A 149 -7.70 -1.81 -11.49
C ARG A 149 -7.89 -3.01 -10.57
N ASN A 150 -8.96 -3.05 -9.78
CA ASN A 150 -9.25 -4.18 -8.92
C ASN A 150 -9.56 -5.44 -9.74
N PHE A 151 -10.38 -5.31 -10.80
CA PHE A 151 -10.62 -6.42 -11.73
C PHE A 151 -9.35 -6.90 -12.43
N TYR A 152 -8.52 -5.96 -12.90
CA TYR A 152 -7.23 -6.27 -13.50
C TYR A 152 -6.33 -7.09 -12.56
N LYS A 153 -6.19 -6.68 -11.29
CA LYS A 153 -5.39 -7.42 -10.31
C LYS A 153 -5.97 -8.80 -10.02
N PHE A 154 -7.29 -8.91 -9.95
CA PHE A 154 -7.97 -10.18 -9.79
C PHE A 154 -7.70 -11.14 -10.96
N LEU A 155 -7.81 -10.65 -12.20
CA LEU A 155 -7.51 -11.45 -13.39
C LEU A 155 -6.05 -11.87 -13.45
N MET A 156 -5.11 -10.96 -13.18
CA MET A 156 -3.67 -11.27 -13.13
C MET A 156 -3.31 -12.29 -12.04
N GLY A 157 -4.13 -12.41 -10.99
CA GLY A 157 -3.97 -13.42 -9.95
C GLY A 157 -4.41 -14.82 -10.38
N ARG A 158 -5.38 -14.93 -11.29
CA ARG A 158 -5.96 -16.20 -11.77
C ARG A 158 -5.40 -16.67 -13.11
N LEU A 159 -4.88 -15.76 -13.92
CA LEU A 159 -4.28 -16.07 -15.21
C LEU A 159 -2.92 -16.76 -15.02
N ASP A 160 -2.61 -17.79 -15.81
CA ASP A 160 -1.22 -18.19 -16.02
C ASP A 160 -0.50 -17.12 -16.84
N THR A 161 0.04 -16.10 -16.16
CA THR A 161 0.66 -14.95 -16.83
C THR A 161 1.84 -15.38 -17.72
N LYS A 162 2.57 -16.45 -17.37
CA LYS A 162 3.73 -16.88 -18.14
C LYS A 162 3.35 -17.36 -19.53
N ALA A 163 2.22 -18.07 -19.64
CA ALA A 163 1.69 -18.56 -20.90
C ALA A 163 1.33 -17.44 -21.90
N PHE A 164 1.11 -16.21 -21.41
CA PHE A 164 0.87 -15.02 -22.23
C PHE A 164 2.09 -14.08 -22.29
N GLY A 165 3.26 -14.52 -21.83
CA GLY A 165 4.48 -13.70 -21.77
C GLY A 165 4.34 -12.49 -20.84
N LEU A 166 3.51 -12.59 -19.81
CA LEU A 166 3.25 -11.59 -18.78
C LEU A 166 3.88 -12.01 -17.44
N LYS A 167 4.18 -11.02 -16.60
CA LYS A 167 4.53 -11.22 -15.19
C LYS A 167 3.35 -10.79 -14.33
N LYS A 168 3.16 -11.35 -13.13
CA LYS A 168 2.13 -10.88 -12.17
C LYS A 168 2.25 -9.38 -11.86
N THR A 169 3.45 -8.80 -12.01
CA THR A 169 3.76 -7.39 -11.82
C THR A 169 3.71 -6.55 -13.11
N SER A 170 3.32 -7.13 -14.25
CA SER A 170 3.15 -6.38 -15.49
C SER A 170 2.15 -5.23 -15.33
N ARG A 171 2.27 -4.19 -16.16
CA ARG A 171 1.32 -3.07 -16.20
C ARG A 171 0.12 -3.41 -17.09
N ILE A 172 -1.01 -2.74 -16.86
CA ILE A 172 -2.25 -2.96 -17.63
C ILE A 172 -2.08 -2.80 -19.14
N LYS A 173 -1.24 -1.86 -19.61
CA LYS A 173 -0.98 -1.71 -21.06
C LYS A 173 -0.41 -2.98 -21.69
N ALA A 174 0.54 -3.63 -21.00
CA ALA A 174 1.12 -4.88 -21.47
C ALA A 174 0.10 -6.03 -21.42
N PHE A 175 -0.75 -6.06 -20.39
CA PHE A 175 -1.86 -7.01 -20.30
C PHE A 175 -2.84 -6.84 -21.45
N VAL A 176 -3.29 -5.61 -21.73
CA VAL A 176 -4.18 -5.33 -22.85
C VAL A 176 -3.54 -5.80 -24.15
N PHE A 177 -2.29 -5.42 -24.41
CA PHE A 177 -1.60 -5.79 -25.64
C PHE A 177 -1.41 -7.30 -25.81
N LYS A 178 -1.02 -8.03 -24.75
CA LYS A 178 -0.65 -9.45 -24.85
C LYS A 178 -1.81 -10.42 -24.62
N PHE A 179 -2.82 -10.03 -23.87
CA PHE A 179 -3.95 -10.88 -23.48
C PHE A 179 -5.29 -10.46 -24.12
N ILE A 180 -5.56 -9.16 -24.24
CA ILE A 180 -6.87 -8.68 -24.73
C ILE A 180 -6.86 -8.46 -26.25
N SER A 181 -5.80 -7.85 -26.78
CA SER A 181 -5.69 -7.48 -28.19
C SER A 181 -5.32 -8.67 -29.06
N VAL A 182 -6.26 -9.59 -29.27
CA VAL A 182 -6.12 -10.75 -30.15
C VAL A 182 -7.20 -10.73 -31.23
N PRO A 183 -6.87 -11.00 -32.50
CA PRO A 183 -7.87 -11.10 -33.55
C PRO A 183 -8.83 -12.25 -33.25
N ALA A 184 -10.13 -11.94 -33.23
CA ALA A 184 -11.17 -12.93 -33.00
C ALA A 184 -12.40 -12.61 -33.87
N LYS A 185 -13.18 -13.65 -34.19
CA LYS A 185 -14.41 -13.53 -34.96
C LYS A 185 -15.51 -14.37 -34.33
N TRP A 186 -16.67 -13.76 -34.14
CA TRP A 186 -17.89 -14.49 -33.83
C TRP A 186 -18.37 -15.23 -35.08
N ILE A 187 -18.46 -16.55 -34.99
CA ILE A 187 -18.97 -17.41 -36.06
C ILE A 187 -20.30 -17.99 -35.56
N ARG A 188 -21.31 -17.93 -36.42
CA ARG A 188 -22.58 -18.60 -36.15
C ARG A 188 -22.49 -20.04 -36.62
N THR A 189 -22.44 -20.95 -35.67
CA THR A 189 -22.63 -22.39 -35.91
C THR A 189 -24.14 -22.67 -35.81
N ALA A 190 -24.63 -23.78 -36.38
CA ALA A 190 -26.06 -24.05 -36.62
C ALA A 190 -27.03 -23.58 -35.51
N ARG A 191 -26.68 -23.78 -34.22
CA ARG A 191 -27.54 -23.42 -33.07
C ARG A 191 -26.92 -22.43 -32.06
N HIS A 192 -25.67 -21.99 -32.23
CA HIS A 192 -25.02 -21.10 -31.27
C HIS A 192 -23.94 -20.22 -31.92
N TYR A 193 -23.61 -19.12 -31.27
CA TYR A 193 -22.47 -18.28 -31.63
C TYR A 193 -21.23 -18.76 -30.88
N GLU A 194 -20.13 -18.94 -31.60
CA GLU A 194 -18.82 -19.29 -31.04
C GLU A 194 -17.82 -18.18 -31.34
N LEU A 195 -17.01 -17.79 -30.36
CA LEU A 195 -15.93 -16.83 -30.55
C LEU A 195 -14.67 -17.57 -30.95
N ASN A 196 -14.30 -17.49 -32.24
CA ASN A 196 -13.07 -18.07 -32.73
C ASN A 196 -11.91 -17.09 -32.55
N ILE A 197 -10.86 -17.50 -31.83
CA ILE A 197 -9.69 -16.66 -31.52
C ILE A 197 -8.53 -17.11 -32.40
N TYR A 198 -8.04 -16.22 -33.26
CA TYR A 198 -6.99 -16.52 -34.25
C TYR A 198 -5.60 -16.31 -33.64
N THR A 199 -5.13 -17.30 -32.90
CA THR A 199 -3.81 -17.24 -32.25
C THR A 199 -3.16 -18.62 -32.20
N HIS A 200 -1.83 -18.65 -32.31
CA HIS A 200 -1.03 -19.86 -32.10
C HIS A 200 -0.87 -20.20 -30.61
N ASN A 201 -1.30 -19.31 -29.71
CA ASN A 201 -1.23 -19.55 -28.28
C ASN A 201 -2.43 -20.40 -27.81
N HIS A 202 -2.19 -21.70 -27.60
CA HIS A 202 -3.20 -22.65 -27.15
C HIS A 202 -3.81 -22.32 -25.77
N SER A 203 -3.15 -21.47 -24.97
CA SER A 203 -3.62 -21.06 -23.64
C SER A 203 -4.95 -20.29 -23.69
N TYR A 204 -5.32 -19.72 -24.85
CA TYR A 204 -6.62 -19.09 -25.05
C TYR A 204 -7.80 -20.06 -25.07
N GLN A 205 -7.57 -21.37 -25.19
CA GLN A 205 -8.67 -22.36 -25.12
C GLN A 205 -9.27 -22.45 -23.71
N LYS A 206 -8.44 -22.27 -22.67
CA LYS A 206 -8.86 -22.24 -21.27
C LYS A 206 -8.03 -21.22 -20.48
N PRO A 207 -8.21 -19.91 -20.71
CA PRO A 207 -7.34 -18.88 -20.16
C PRO A 207 -7.43 -18.78 -18.62
N PHE A 208 -8.53 -19.26 -18.03
CA PHE A 208 -8.77 -19.29 -16.59
C PHE A 208 -9.00 -20.71 -16.06
N ALA A 209 -8.62 -21.75 -16.81
CA ALA A 209 -8.54 -23.06 -16.19
C ALA A 209 -7.55 -22.94 -15.03
N LEU A 210 -7.97 -23.41 -13.86
CA LEU A 210 -7.11 -23.47 -12.69
C LEU A 210 -5.85 -24.22 -13.13
N ALA A 211 -4.68 -23.60 -12.95
CA ALA A 211 -3.47 -24.39 -12.89
C ALA A 211 -3.70 -25.33 -11.70
N ASP A 212 -3.90 -26.62 -11.95
CA ASP A 212 -3.90 -27.62 -10.89
C ASP A 212 -2.53 -27.53 -10.20
N GLY A 213 -2.52 -27.06 -8.94
CA GLY A 213 -1.31 -26.90 -8.11
C GLY A 213 -1.27 -25.61 -7.31
#